data_AF-A0A839FLJ1-F1
#
_entry.id   AF-A0A839FLJ1-F1
#
_cell.length_a   1.000
_cell.length_b   1.000
_cell.length_c   1.000
_cell.angle_alpha   90.00
_cell.angle_beta   90.00
_cell.angle_gamma   90.00
#
_symmetry.space_group_name_H-M   'P 1'
#
loop_
_entity.id
_entity.type
_entity.pdbx_description
1 polymer ?
#
loop_
_entity_poly.entity_id
_entity_poly.type
_entity_poly.pdbx_seq_one_letter_code
_entity_poly.pdbx_strand_id
1 'polypeptide(L)'
;MKNRILFFGIMVALALLLPFLFKHPEPARPLSIQPKVEDVPSRLYKDNAGHEARVSTPLLDAFQYTGDSNLCSEFKEMTKNAAEAASEFTELCIDLSRGTPIEVSQKRTSMAIAIADNDEEFSFSFPKDDASQDKRVVFGLSALKAALDILPPEEPAAAMEVLNNVWIARNASASFSRYSPSFLFGSAMRVEAGEAMLKLCPLTARPDCNLYVPSGLPGALEELGRWKSDVGLLLRSAELLERENAGVKEPDKRSELKFARDFSSTLGYASEIDPGTNSAHARRGVKPLEDWLLKYESSTDERQLQYPWGLRMGVSRKTPNKIPMRKKR
;
A
#
# COMPACT_ATOMS: atom_id res chain seq x y z
N MET A 1 -29.99 23.13 -56.72
CA MET A 1 -29.60 21.82 -56.15
C MET A 1 -28.10 21.49 -56.27
N LYS A 2 -27.38 21.93 -57.32
CA LYS A 2 -25.93 21.67 -57.48
C LYS A 2 -25.03 22.20 -56.35
N ASN A 3 -25.29 23.39 -55.79
CA ASN A 3 -24.42 23.97 -54.74
C ASN A 3 -24.56 23.31 -53.35
N ARG A 4 -25.67 22.61 -53.06
CA ARG A 4 -25.86 21.92 -51.77
C ARG A 4 -25.10 20.60 -51.69
N ILE A 5 -24.94 19.92 -52.83
CA ILE A 5 -24.20 18.65 -52.92
C ILE A 5 -22.69 18.92 -52.80
N LEU A 6 -22.21 20.03 -53.37
CA LEU A 6 -20.81 20.44 -53.30
C LEU A 6 -20.40 20.85 -51.87
N PHE A 7 -21.30 21.54 -51.15
CA PHE A 7 -21.10 21.86 -49.73
C PHE A 7 -21.08 20.62 -48.84
N PHE A 8 -21.96 19.66 -49.08
CA PHE A 8 -21.96 18.38 -48.34
C PHE A 8 -20.70 17.56 -48.64
N GLY A 9 -20.25 17.53 -49.89
CA GLY A 9 -19.02 16.84 -50.28
C GLY A 9 -17.77 17.42 -49.60
N ILE A 10 -17.67 18.75 -49.51
CA ILE A 10 -16.55 19.42 -48.84
C ILE A 10 -16.59 19.18 -47.32
N MET A 11 -17.76 19.23 -46.69
CA MET A 11 -17.90 19.01 -45.25
C MET A 11 -17.60 17.55 -44.85
N VAL A 12 -18.00 16.57 -45.67
CA VAL A 12 -17.67 15.16 -45.44
C VAL A 12 -16.18 14.90 -45.66
N ALA A 13 -15.57 15.52 -46.67
CA ALA A 13 -14.12 15.44 -46.88
C ALA A 13 -13.34 16.08 -45.73
N LEU A 14 -13.80 17.22 -45.19
CA LEU A 14 -13.18 17.87 -44.03
C LEU A 14 -13.31 17.01 -42.75
N ALA A 15 -14.47 16.39 -42.54
CA ALA A 15 -14.72 15.51 -41.40
C ALA A 15 -13.86 14.23 -41.43
N LEU A 16 -13.59 13.70 -42.63
CA LEU A 16 -12.70 12.54 -42.81
C LEU A 16 -11.20 12.89 -42.70
N LEU A 17 -10.83 14.16 -42.90
CA LEU A 17 -9.44 14.64 -42.76
C LEU A 17 -9.08 15.13 -41.36
N LEU A 18 -10.06 15.49 -40.52
CA LEU A 18 -9.85 15.87 -39.12
C LEU A 18 -9.07 14.84 -38.29
N PRO A 19 -9.32 13.52 -38.34
CA PRO A 19 -8.53 12.54 -37.59
C PRO A 19 -7.10 12.34 -38.14
N PHE A 20 -6.80 12.79 -39.37
CA PHE A 20 -5.44 12.76 -39.93
C PHE A 20 -4.61 14.00 -39.60
N LEU A 21 -5.26 15.15 -39.36
CA LEU A 21 -4.60 16.39 -38.92
C LEU A 21 -4.37 16.44 -37.40
N PHE A 22 -5.21 15.74 -36.63
CA PHE A 22 -4.97 15.48 -35.22
C PHE A 22 -4.38 14.09 -35.04
N LYS A 23 -3.09 13.92 -35.40
CA LYS A 23 -2.25 13.00 -34.65
C LYS A 23 -2.30 13.49 -33.21
N HIS A 24 -3.13 12.87 -32.37
CA HIS A 24 -2.93 12.99 -30.93
C HIS A 24 -1.45 12.68 -30.70
N PRO A 25 -0.68 13.57 -30.06
CA PRO A 25 0.61 13.14 -29.54
C PRO A 25 0.28 11.89 -28.74
N GLU A 26 0.86 10.75 -29.14
CA GLU A 26 0.89 9.61 -28.24
C GLU A 26 1.33 10.16 -26.89
N PRO A 27 0.64 9.85 -25.78
CA PRO A 27 1.15 10.24 -24.48
C PRO A 27 2.59 9.75 -24.48
N ALA A 28 3.53 10.69 -24.39
CA ALA A 28 4.94 10.38 -24.48
C ALA A 28 5.14 9.24 -23.50
N ARG A 29 5.39 8.02 -24.01
CA ARG A 29 5.77 6.92 -23.12
C ARG A 29 6.91 7.52 -22.32
N PRO A 30 6.81 7.60 -20.98
CA PRO A 30 7.92 8.09 -20.21
C PRO A 30 9.11 7.31 -20.72
N LEU A 31 10.18 8.02 -21.08
CA LEU A 31 11.42 7.37 -21.51
C LEU A 31 11.63 6.26 -20.50
N SER A 32 11.52 5.01 -20.95
CA SER A 32 12.02 3.90 -20.17
C SER A 32 13.52 4.15 -20.22
N ILE A 33 13.98 4.91 -19.22
CA ILE A 33 15.27 4.67 -18.63
C ILE A 33 15.12 3.22 -18.20
N GLN A 34 15.53 2.30 -19.07
CA GLN A 34 15.89 0.98 -18.58
C GLN A 34 16.86 1.31 -17.46
N PRO A 35 16.55 0.95 -16.20
CA PRO A 35 17.55 1.06 -15.18
C PRO A 35 18.71 0.26 -15.73
N LYS A 36 19.81 0.95 -15.99
CA LYS A 36 21.10 0.30 -16.01
C LYS A 36 21.06 -0.56 -14.76
N VAL A 37 21.23 -1.87 -14.91
CA VAL A 37 21.28 -2.80 -13.77
C VAL A 37 22.56 -2.44 -13.01
N GLU A 38 22.52 -1.31 -12.29
CA GLU A 38 23.31 -1.09 -11.11
C GLU A 38 22.83 -2.16 -10.15
N ASP A 39 23.76 -2.93 -9.61
CA ASP A 39 23.47 -3.92 -8.59
C ASP A 39 22.62 -3.24 -7.51
N VAL A 40 21.32 -3.55 -7.48
CA VAL A 40 20.42 -3.01 -6.46
C VAL A 40 21.00 -3.44 -5.13
N PRO A 41 21.33 -2.50 -4.22
CA PRO A 41 21.90 -2.84 -2.93
C PRO A 41 21.03 -3.90 -2.25
N SER A 42 21.68 -4.96 -1.78
CA SER A 42 21.01 -6.03 -1.05
C SER A 42 21.74 -6.31 0.24
N ARG A 43 20.97 -6.51 1.31
CA ARG A 43 21.44 -6.87 2.63
C ARG A 43 21.26 -8.38 2.82
N LEU A 44 22.30 -9.04 3.32
CA LEU A 44 22.27 -10.47 3.63
C LEU A 44 21.92 -10.63 5.12
N TYR A 45 20.92 -11.45 5.39
CA TYR A 45 20.58 -11.90 6.73
C TYR A 45 20.65 -13.42 6.81
N LYS A 46 20.94 -13.93 8.01
CA LYS A 46 21.04 -15.36 8.27
C LYS A 46 20.51 -15.74 9.65
N ASP A 47 20.07 -16.98 9.78
CA ASP A 47 19.69 -17.56 11.08
C ASP A 47 20.84 -18.38 11.71
N ASN A 48 20.61 -18.89 12.92
CA ASN A 48 21.57 -19.73 13.63
C ASN A 48 21.83 -21.09 12.96
N ALA A 49 20.96 -21.52 12.05
CA ALA A 49 21.11 -22.76 11.27
C ALA A 49 21.87 -22.54 9.95
N GLY A 50 22.19 -21.28 9.61
CA GLY A 50 22.90 -20.91 8.38
C GLY A 50 22.00 -20.74 7.17
N HIS A 51 20.67 -20.67 7.34
CA HIS A 51 19.77 -20.27 6.26
C HIS A 51 19.96 -18.78 5.97
N GLU A 52 19.96 -18.41 4.69
CA GLU A 52 20.24 -17.05 4.24
C GLU A 52 19.08 -16.45 3.46
N ALA A 53 18.86 -15.14 3.60
CA ALA A 53 17.97 -14.35 2.77
C ALA A 53 18.64 -13.05 2.36
N ARG A 54 18.50 -12.71 1.07
CA ARG A 54 18.90 -11.41 0.54
C ARG A 54 17.68 -10.52 0.37
N VAL A 55 17.75 -9.34 0.97
CA VAL A 55 16.67 -8.36 0.96
C VAL A 55 17.16 -7.08 0.29
N SER A 56 16.38 -6.60 -0.67
CA SER A 56 16.61 -5.34 -1.39
C SER A 56 15.49 -4.36 -1.07
N THR A 57 15.84 -3.10 -0.82
CA THR A 57 14.88 -2.03 -0.52
C THR A 57 15.18 -0.79 -1.37
N PRO A 58 15.06 -0.87 -2.71
CA PRO A 58 15.51 0.18 -3.61
C PRO A 58 14.88 1.57 -3.36
N LEU A 59 13.61 1.64 -2.95
CA LEU A 59 12.96 2.91 -2.61
C LEU A 59 13.53 3.48 -1.31
N LEU A 60 13.70 2.67 -0.27
CA LEU A 60 14.35 3.11 0.96
C LEU A 60 15.82 3.49 0.73
N ASP A 61 16.51 2.76 -0.15
CA ASP A 61 17.93 2.95 -0.45
C ASP A 61 18.21 4.25 -1.22
N ALA A 62 17.20 4.81 -1.87
CA ALA A 62 17.27 6.12 -2.52
C ALA A 62 17.38 7.29 -1.51
N PHE A 63 17.14 7.06 -0.22
CA PHE A 63 17.29 8.08 0.82
C PHE A 63 18.72 8.15 1.32
N GLN A 64 19.23 9.37 1.52
CA GLN A 64 20.61 9.57 1.96
C GLN A 64 20.66 9.92 3.43
N TYR A 65 21.50 9.19 4.17
CA TYR A 65 21.79 9.47 5.56
C TYR A 65 23.11 10.21 5.69
N THR A 66 23.06 11.45 6.16
CA THR A 66 24.22 12.36 6.26
C THR A 66 24.93 12.29 7.61
N GLY A 67 24.53 11.37 8.49
CA GLY A 67 25.13 11.14 9.80
C GLY A 67 24.29 11.64 10.98
N ASP A 68 24.57 11.09 12.16
CA ASP A 68 23.82 11.34 13.40
C ASP A 68 23.82 12.84 13.78
N SER A 69 24.95 13.53 13.60
CA SER A 69 25.05 14.97 13.89
C SER A 69 24.13 15.82 13.04
N ASN A 70 23.99 15.49 11.75
CA ASN A 70 23.12 16.22 10.83
C ASN A 70 21.64 15.91 11.10
N LEU A 71 21.33 14.64 11.37
CA LEU A 71 19.98 14.22 11.77
C LEU A 71 19.54 14.98 13.03
N CYS A 72 20.43 15.06 14.02
CA CYS A 72 20.21 15.83 15.23
C CYS A 72 20.06 17.34 14.97
N SER A 73 20.96 17.96 14.19
CA SER A 73 20.85 19.41 13.94
C SER A 73 19.57 19.79 13.20
N GLU A 74 19.16 18.98 12.22
CA GLU A 74 17.94 19.23 11.44
C GLU A 74 16.70 19.06 12.31
N PHE A 75 16.65 18.03 13.15
CA PHE A 75 15.53 17.85 14.08
C PHE A 75 15.46 19.03 15.06
N LYS A 76 16.58 19.43 15.67
CA LYS A 76 16.63 20.59 16.57
C LYS A 76 16.10 21.86 15.90
N GLU A 77 16.47 22.09 14.65
CA GLU A 77 15.99 23.23 13.88
C GLU A 77 14.50 23.14 13.58
N MET A 78 13.99 21.94 13.29
CA MET A 78 12.58 21.69 13.08
C MET A 78 11.76 21.90 14.39
N THR A 79 12.30 21.57 15.57
CA THR A 79 11.61 21.66 16.86
C THR A 79 11.90 22.89 17.70
N LYS A 80 12.67 23.86 17.19
CA LYS A 80 13.10 25.06 17.94
C LYS A 80 11.97 25.90 18.56
N ASN A 81 10.74 25.78 18.06
CA ASN A 81 9.56 26.51 18.53
C ASN A 81 8.65 25.66 19.44
N ALA A 82 9.08 24.46 19.83
CA ALA A 82 8.34 23.51 20.66
C ALA A 82 9.24 23.02 21.81
N ALA A 83 9.13 23.63 22.99
CA ALA A 83 10.06 23.38 24.10
C ALA A 83 10.03 21.92 24.60
N GLU A 84 8.85 21.30 24.68
CA GLU A 84 8.68 19.90 25.07
C GLU A 84 9.32 18.95 24.05
N ALA A 85 9.09 19.21 22.76
CA ALA A 85 9.73 18.51 21.64
C ALA A 85 11.25 18.55 21.69
N ALA A 86 11.79 19.74 21.98
CA ALA A 86 13.22 19.97 22.02
C ALA A 86 13.87 19.22 23.20
N SER A 87 13.12 19.01 24.29
CA SER A 87 13.59 18.23 25.45
C SER A 87 13.68 16.74 25.12
N GLU A 88 12.60 16.13 24.64
CA GLU A 88 12.60 14.71 24.23
C GLU A 88 13.63 14.44 23.13
N PHE A 89 13.76 15.37 22.19
CA PHE A 89 14.77 15.32 21.16
C PHE A 89 16.21 15.31 21.70
N THR A 90 16.47 16.13 22.72
CA THR A 90 17.81 16.18 23.33
C THR A 90 18.16 14.82 23.91
N GLU A 91 17.21 14.14 24.54
CA GLU A 91 17.39 12.78 25.06
C GLU A 91 17.64 11.77 23.93
N LEU A 92 16.89 11.83 22.83
CA LEU A 92 17.07 10.93 21.68
C LEU A 92 18.42 11.11 20.96
N CYS A 93 18.96 12.32 20.96
CA CYS A 93 20.24 12.62 20.32
C CYS A 93 21.46 12.37 21.22
N ILE A 94 21.27 12.25 22.53
CA ILE A 94 22.34 11.79 23.41
C ILE A 94 22.67 10.35 23.01
N ASP A 95 23.96 10.10 22.72
CA ASP A 95 24.48 8.77 22.48
C ASP A 95 23.82 8.02 21.31
N LEU A 96 23.30 8.75 20.30
CA LEU A 96 22.67 8.15 19.11
C LEU A 96 23.63 7.19 18.37
N SER A 97 24.94 7.44 18.45
CA SER A 97 25.99 6.60 17.85
C SER A 97 26.74 5.70 18.85
N ARG A 98 26.34 5.68 20.13
CA ARG A 98 26.98 4.84 21.16
C ARG A 98 26.13 3.63 21.51
N GLY A 99 26.79 2.47 21.56
CA GLY A 99 26.19 1.19 21.91
C GLY A 99 26.55 0.10 20.90
N THR A 100 25.84 -1.02 21.01
CA THR A 100 25.87 -2.08 19.99
C THR A 100 25.13 -1.65 18.72
N PRO A 101 25.39 -2.28 17.56
CA PRO A 101 24.64 -2.00 16.33
C PRO A 101 23.12 -2.07 16.47
N ILE A 102 22.61 -2.98 17.29
CA ILE A 102 21.17 -3.16 17.56
C ILE A 102 20.62 -1.96 18.33
N GLU A 103 21.30 -1.55 19.40
CA GLU A 103 20.89 -0.39 20.21
C GLU A 103 20.89 0.89 19.37
N VAL A 104 21.91 1.08 18.52
CA VAL A 104 21.99 2.22 17.61
C VAL A 104 20.87 2.18 16.56
N SER A 105 20.58 1.00 16.01
CA SER A 105 19.45 0.80 15.08
C SER A 105 18.12 1.19 15.74
N GLN A 106 17.86 0.69 16.95
CA GLN A 106 16.64 0.99 17.70
C GLN A 106 16.48 2.48 17.97
N LYS A 107 17.55 3.16 18.45
CA LYS A 107 17.51 4.61 18.68
C LYS A 107 17.20 5.39 17.40
N ARG A 108 17.84 5.03 16.27
CA ARG A 108 17.57 5.64 14.96
C ARG A 108 16.13 5.39 14.50
N THR A 109 15.58 4.22 14.75
CA THR A 109 14.17 3.90 14.47
C THR A 109 13.22 4.72 15.33
N SER A 110 13.43 4.81 16.64
CA SER A 110 12.63 5.65 17.54
C SER A 110 12.68 7.11 17.10
N MET A 111 13.85 7.61 16.72
CA MET A 111 14.01 8.96 16.21
C MET A 111 13.29 9.15 14.88
N ALA A 112 13.34 8.18 13.96
CA ALA A 112 12.60 8.25 12.70
C ALA A 112 11.08 8.35 12.90
N ILE A 113 10.56 7.59 13.86
CA ILE A 113 9.14 7.65 14.25
C ILE A 113 8.84 9.05 14.79
N ALA A 114 9.59 9.53 15.79
CA ALA A 114 9.37 10.85 16.38
C ALA A 114 9.46 12.01 15.36
N ILE A 115 10.33 11.91 14.35
CA ILE A 115 10.44 12.90 13.26
C ILE A 115 9.16 12.94 12.43
N ALA A 116 8.72 11.77 12.00
CA ALA A 116 7.75 11.62 10.93
C ALA A 116 6.34 11.36 11.42
N ASP A 117 6.14 11.20 12.74
CA ASP A 117 4.82 11.06 13.32
C ASP A 117 4.01 12.35 13.11
N ASN A 118 2.76 12.16 12.75
CA ASN A 118 1.80 13.22 12.43
C ASN A 118 0.61 13.18 13.40
N ASP A 119 0.64 12.32 14.42
CA ASP A 119 -0.37 12.29 15.48
C ASP A 119 -0.32 13.57 16.30
N GLU A 120 -1.47 14.19 16.57
CA GLU A 120 -1.55 15.52 17.18
C GLU A 120 -1.05 15.54 18.64
N GLU A 121 -0.99 14.38 19.30
CA GLU A 121 -0.46 14.21 20.66
C GLU A 121 1.07 14.33 20.73
N PHE A 122 1.77 14.01 19.63
CA PHE A 122 3.23 14.13 19.49
C PHE A 122 3.65 15.07 18.35
N SER A 123 2.67 15.70 17.67
CA SER A 123 2.92 16.74 16.68
C SER A 123 3.33 18.00 17.43
N PHE A 124 4.61 18.03 17.78
CA PHE A 124 5.28 19.26 18.16
C PHE A 124 4.95 20.34 17.14
N SER A 125 4.83 21.60 17.56
CA SER A 125 4.26 22.73 16.80
C SER A 125 5.02 23.08 15.52
N PHE A 126 4.97 22.17 14.55
CA PHE A 126 5.59 22.34 13.26
C PHE A 126 4.62 23.05 12.33
N PRO A 127 5.13 23.80 11.34
CA PRO A 127 4.34 24.25 10.22
C PRO A 127 3.64 23.06 9.55
N LYS A 128 2.31 23.12 9.46
CA LYS A 128 1.46 22.10 8.80
C LYS A 128 1.48 22.23 7.27
N ASP A 129 2.57 22.72 6.68
CA ASP A 129 2.71 22.86 5.23
C ASP A 129 3.35 21.60 4.61
N ASP A 130 2.99 21.35 3.35
CA ASP A 130 3.42 20.16 2.58
C ASP A 130 4.95 20.01 2.52
N ALA A 131 5.70 21.11 2.42
CA ALA A 131 7.16 21.04 2.32
C ALA A 131 7.80 20.62 3.65
N SER A 132 7.29 21.14 4.77
CA SER A 132 7.70 20.73 6.12
C SER A 132 7.34 19.27 6.42
N GLN A 133 6.18 18.81 5.96
CA GLN A 133 5.74 17.41 6.06
C GLN A 133 6.66 16.48 5.26
N ASP A 134 6.92 16.81 4.00
CA ASP A 134 7.80 16.02 3.12
C ASP A 134 9.23 15.98 3.65
N LYS A 135 9.73 17.10 4.18
CA LYS A 135 11.05 17.18 4.81
C LYS A 135 11.16 16.18 5.97
N ARG A 136 10.16 16.10 6.85
CA ARG A 136 10.13 15.13 7.96
C ARG A 136 10.15 13.69 7.49
N VAL A 137 9.31 13.35 6.51
CA VAL A 137 9.29 12.01 5.94
C VAL A 137 10.64 11.62 5.36
N VAL A 138 11.31 12.53 4.64
CA VAL A 138 12.66 12.30 4.10
C VAL A 138 13.65 12.00 5.23
N PHE A 139 13.66 12.79 6.30
CA PHE A 139 14.58 12.55 7.42
C PHE A 139 14.29 11.24 8.15
N GLY A 140 13.02 10.94 8.43
CA GLY A 140 12.63 9.69 9.06
C GLY A 140 13.05 8.48 8.22
N LEU A 141 12.81 8.51 6.90
CA LEU A 141 13.21 7.44 6.00
C LEU A 141 14.73 7.29 5.88
N SER A 142 15.47 8.41 5.83
CA SER A 142 16.94 8.37 5.88
C SER A 142 17.46 7.72 7.17
N ALA A 143 16.83 8.01 8.32
CA ALA A 143 17.17 7.41 9.60
C ALA A 143 16.83 5.90 9.65
N LEU A 144 15.67 5.49 9.11
CA LEU A 144 15.32 4.06 8.98
C LEU A 144 16.28 3.30 8.07
N LYS A 145 16.69 3.89 6.95
CA LYS A 145 17.73 3.31 6.09
C LYS A 145 19.03 3.09 6.88
N ALA A 146 19.48 4.09 7.63
CA ALA A 146 20.69 3.99 8.44
C ALA A 146 20.58 3.03 9.63
N ALA A 147 19.37 2.86 10.17
CA ALA A 147 19.08 1.82 11.15
C ALA A 147 19.22 0.43 10.51
N LEU A 148 18.68 0.24 9.31
CA LEU A 148 18.78 -1.03 8.58
C LEU A 148 20.22 -1.36 8.16
N ASP A 149 21.01 -0.35 7.78
CA ASP A 149 22.38 -0.50 7.28
C ASP A 149 23.41 -0.89 8.36
N ILE A 150 23.14 -0.55 9.63
CA ILE A 150 24.07 -0.86 10.72
C ILE A 150 23.84 -2.27 11.28
N LEU A 151 22.67 -2.87 11.03
CA LEU A 151 22.34 -4.18 11.57
C LEU A 151 23.24 -5.28 11.00
N PRO A 152 23.79 -6.16 11.85
CA PRO A 152 24.58 -7.29 11.39
C PRO A 152 23.68 -8.37 10.77
N PRO A 153 24.24 -9.27 9.93
CA PRO A 153 23.48 -10.32 9.24
C PRO A 153 22.68 -11.25 10.17
N GLU A 154 23.13 -11.41 11.41
CA GLU A 154 22.51 -12.27 12.43
C GLU A 154 21.22 -11.69 13.04
N GLU A 155 20.81 -10.49 12.61
CA GLU A 155 19.68 -9.76 13.21
C GLU A 155 18.47 -9.56 12.27
N PRO A 156 17.89 -10.64 11.69
CA PRO A 156 16.72 -10.52 10.81
C PRO A 156 15.48 -9.99 11.57
N ALA A 157 15.38 -10.25 12.87
CA ALA A 157 14.26 -9.78 13.69
C ALA A 157 14.31 -8.25 13.88
N ALA A 158 15.48 -7.69 14.20
CA ALA A 158 15.66 -6.25 14.29
C ALA A 158 15.44 -5.59 12.92
N ALA A 159 15.87 -6.23 11.83
CA ALA A 159 15.62 -5.72 10.48
C ALA A 159 14.12 -5.67 10.14
N MET A 160 13.34 -6.70 10.53
CA MET A 160 11.89 -6.67 10.40
C MET A 160 11.27 -5.52 11.21
N GLU A 161 11.77 -5.23 12.41
CA GLU A 161 11.28 -4.11 13.23
C GLU A 161 11.52 -2.75 12.56
N VAL A 162 12.72 -2.53 11.99
CA VAL A 162 13.02 -1.32 11.22
C VAL A 162 12.09 -1.20 10.01
N LEU A 163 11.92 -2.29 9.25
CA LEU A 163 11.04 -2.33 8.08
C LEU A 163 9.55 -2.21 8.43
N ASN A 164 9.14 -2.52 9.65
CA ASN A 164 7.76 -2.24 10.06
C ASN A 164 7.51 -0.74 10.14
N ASN A 165 8.54 0.06 10.44
CA ASN A 165 8.43 1.50 10.69
C ASN A 165 8.47 2.39 9.44
N VAL A 166 8.67 1.81 8.24
CA VAL A 166 8.49 2.57 6.98
C VAL A 166 7.04 2.94 6.70
N TRP A 167 6.09 2.58 7.59
CA TRP A 167 4.74 3.12 7.59
C TRP A 167 4.73 4.66 7.57
N ILE A 168 5.75 5.33 8.11
CA ILE A 168 5.90 6.79 8.10
C ILE A 168 5.86 7.39 6.68
N ALA A 169 6.16 6.61 5.63
CA ALA A 169 6.04 7.03 4.25
C ALA A 169 4.60 7.45 3.86
N ARG A 170 3.58 6.96 4.58
CA ARG A 170 2.18 7.37 4.38
C ARG A 170 1.93 8.84 4.74
N ASN A 171 2.82 9.42 5.53
CA ASN A 171 2.73 10.81 5.97
C ASN A 171 3.37 11.76 4.95
N ALA A 172 3.77 11.30 3.76
CA ALA A 172 4.21 12.20 2.69
C ALA A 172 3.03 13.00 2.13
N SER A 173 3.28 14.22 1.67
CA SER A 173 2.28 15.07 1.04
C SER A 173 1.80 14.48 -0.29
N ALA A 174 0.65 14.96 -0.77
CA ALA A 174 0.14 14.60 -2.09
C ALA A 174 1.03 15.07 -3.25
N SER A 175 2.01 15.95 -2.98
CA SER A 175 2.94 16.53 -3.96
C SER A 175 4.37 15.99 -3.83
N PHE A 176 4.56 14.91 -3.05
CA PHE A 176 5.89 14.35 -2.77
C PHE A 176 6.67 14.00 -4.04
N SER A 177 7.80 14.68 -4.25
CA SER A 177 8.52 14.65 -5.53
C SER A 177 9.40 13.41 -5.75
N ARG A 178 9.64 12.60 -4.72
CA ARG A 178 10.56 11.45 -4.81
C ARG A 178 9.93 10.17 -5.36
N TYR A 179 8.64 10.20 -5.73
CA TYR A 179 7.95 9.08 -6.34
C TYR A 179 6.84 9.58 -7.28
N SER A 180 6.59 8.87 -8.38
CA SER A 180 5.57 9.26 -9.36
C SER A 180 4.61 8.09 -9.66
N PRO A 181 3.29 8.28 -9.48
CA PRO A 181 2.63 9.46 -8.93
C PRO A 181 2.79 9.55 -7.40
N SER A 182 2.91 10.77 -6.88
CA SER A 182 3.27 11.05 -5.48
C SER A 182 2.36 10.37 -4.45
N PHE A 183 1.05 10.33 -4.69
CA PHE A 183 0.09 9.73 -3.74
C PHE A 183 0.29 8.22 -3.51
N LEU A 184 0.98 7.52 -4.42
CA LEU A 184 1.28 6.08 -4.27
C LEU A 184 2.56 5.80 -3.49
N PHE A 185 3.31 6.83 -3.08
CA PHE A 185 4.59 6.66 -2.42
C PHE A 185 4.50 5.78 -1.16
N GLY A 186 3.52 6.06 -0.29
CA GLY A 186 3.33 5.30 0.95
C GLY A 186 3.04 3.82 0.70
N SER A 187 2.24 3.51 -0.32
CA SER A 187 1.91 2.13 -0.70
C SER A 187 3.07 1.44 -1.39
N ALA A 188 3.83 2.13 -2.23
CA ALA A 188 5.06 1.61 -2.83
C ALA A 188 6.10 1.22 -1.75
N MET A 189 6.34 2.11 -0.78
CA MET A 189 7.23 1.83 0.36
C MET A 189 6.73 0.64 1.20
N ARG A 190 5.41 0.53 1.40
CA ARG A 190 4.83 -0.58 2.17
C ARG A 190 4.95 -1.92 1.45
N VAL A 191 4.80 -1.96 0.13
CA VAL A 191 4.99 -3.18 -0.66
C VAL A 191 6.45 -3.62 -0.59
N GLU A 192 7.40 -2.71 -0.79
CA GLU A 192 8.82 -3.01 -0.70
C GLU A 192 9.20 -3.58 0.69
N ALA A 193 8.82 -2.87 1.74
CA ALA A 193 9.11 -3.28 3.11
C ALA A 193 8.40 -4.58 3.50
N GLY A 194 7.14 -4.73 3.11
CA GLY A 194 6.36 -5.92 3.42
C GLY A 194 6.90 -7.17 2.75
N GLU A 195 7.28 -7.11 1.46
CA GLU A 195 7.91 -8.25 0.79
C GLU A 195 9.29 -8.57 1.37
N ALA A 196 10.05 -7.56 1.79
CA ALA A 196 11.28 -7.74 2.56
C ALA A 196 11.04 -8.47 3.89
N MET A 197 10.01 -8.07 4.66
CA MET A 197 9.63 -8.70 5.92
C MET A 197 9.14 -10.14 5.73
N LEU A 198 8.38 -10.43 4.66
CA LEU A 198 7.97 -11.79 4.33
C LEU A 198 9.17 -12.70 4.03
N LYS A 199 10.20 -12.18 3.34
CA LYS A 199 11.46 -12.91 3.09
C LYS A 199 12.29 -13.13 4.36
N LEU A 200 12.26 -12.19 5.30
CA LEU A 200 13.00 -12.29 6.56
C LEU A 200 12.33 -13.20 7.59
N CYS A 201 10.99 -13.29 7.58
CA CYS A 201 10.26 -14.03 8.61
C CYS A 201 10.82 -15.45 8.85
N PRO A 202 11.08 -16.28 7.83
CA PRO A 202 11.60 -17.64 8.05
C PRO A 202 12.95 -17.71 8.77
N LEU A 203 13.74 -16.63 8.75
CA LEU A 203 15.00 -16.54 9.47
C LEU A 203 14.84 -16.10 10.93
N THR A 204 13.64 -15.68 11.32
CA THR A 204 13.32 -15.30 12.69
C THR A 204 12.81 -16.50 13.49
N ALA A 205 12.88 -16.43 14.82
CA ALA A 205 12.33 -17.45 15.70
C ALA A 205 10.78 -17.46 15.78
N ARG A 206 10.09 -16.79 14.84
CA ARG A 206 8.63 -16.67 14.86
C ARG A 206 7.97 -17.99 14.42
N PRO A 207 7.05 -18.55 15.24
CA PRO A 207 6.39 -19.81 14.92
C PRO A 207 5.31 -19.68 13.84
N ASP A 208 4.87 -18.46 13.52
CA ASP A 208 3.74 -18.17 12.64
C ASP A 208 4.15 -17.67 11.25
N CYS A 209 5.41 -17.86 10.84
CA CYS A 209 5.93 -17.32 9.58
C CYS A 209 5.32 -17.90 8.30
N ASN A 210 4.56 -18.98 8.37
CA ASN A 210 3.75 -19.48 7.26
C ASN A 210 2.43 -18.70 7.07
N LEU A 211 1.94 -18.06 8.13
CA LEU A 211 0.67 -17.32 8.16
C LEU A 211 0.87 -15.81 8.35
N TYR A 212 2.07 -15.39 8.76
CA TYR A 212 2.39 -13.98 8.99
C TYR A 212 2.19 -13.15 7.73
N VAL A 213 1.45 -12.04 7.84
CA VAL A 213 1.31 -11.03 6.79
C VAL A 213 1.62 -9.66 7.41
N PRO A 214 2.59 -8.90 6.87
CA PRO A 214 2.85 -7.54 7.32
C PRO A 214 1.60 -6.66 7.22
N SER A 215 1.37 -5.85 8.25
CA SER A 215 0.17 -5.02 8.36
C SER A 215 0.04 -4.08 7.15
N GLY A 216 -1.14 -4.09 6.52
CA GLY A 216 -1.46 -3.22 5.39
C GLY A 216 -0.76 -3.57 4.06
N LEU A 217 0.07 -4.61 4.00
CA LEU A 217 0.69 -5.07 2.76
C LEU A 217 -0.34 -5.48 1.69
N PRO A 218 -1.41 -6.27 2.01
CA PRO A 218 -2.38 -6.65 0.99
C PRO A 218 -3.08 -5.43 0.37
N GLY A 219 -3.47 -4.45 1.19
CA GLY A 219 -4.10 -3.22 0.70
C GLY A 219 -3.15 -2.36 -0.14
N ALA A 220 -1.87 -2.28 0.22
CA ALA A 220 -0.88 -1.55 -0.57
C ALA A 220 -0.62 -2.20 -1.94
N LEU A 221 -0.58 -3.53 -1.99
CA LEU A 221 -0.51 -4.29 -3.24
C LEU A 221 -1.77 -4.08 -4.10
N GLU A 222 -2.96 -4.08 -3.48
CA GLU A 222 -4.21 -3.82 -4.17
C GLU A 222 -4.22 -2.42 -4.79
N GLU A 223 -3.84 -1.39 -4.04
CA GLU A 223 -3.80 -0.01 -4.52
C GLU A 223 -2.83 0.17 -5.70
N LEU A 224 -1.61 -0.36 -5.59
CA LEU A 224 -0.64 -0.33 -6.68
C LEU A 224 -1.11 -1.15 -7.88
N GLY A 225 -1.68 -2.33 -7.65
CA GLY A 225 -2.20 -3.22 -8.69
C GLY A 225 -3.36 -2.59 -9.46
N ARG A 226 -4.28 -1.93 -8.76
CA ARG A 226 -5.37 -1.17 -9.38
C ARG A 226 -4.84 -0.04 -10.24
N TRP A 227 -3.98 0.80 -9.67
CA TRP A 227 -3.46 1.96 -10.38
C TRP A 227 -2.64 1.60 -11.61
N LYS A 228 -1.79 0.56 -11.50
CA LYS A 228 -0.92 0.11 -12.60
C LYS A 228 -1.64 -0.83 -13.56
N SER A 229 -2.88 -1.24 -13.26
CA SER A 229 -3.57 -2.34 -13.95
C SER A 229 -2.70 -3.61 -14.01
N ASP A 230 -2.08 -3.95 -12.88
CA ASP A 230 -1.15 -5.08 -12.74
C ASP A 230 -1.85 -6.26 -12.04
N VAL A 231 -2.18 -7.28 -12.83
CA VAL A 231 -2.83 -8.50 -12.34
C VAL A 231 -1.95 -9.25 -11.34
N GLY A 232 -0.62 -9.25 -11.52
CA GLY A 232 0.30 -9.94 -10.62
C GLY A 232 0.25 -9.38 -9.20
N LEU A 233 0.23 -8.05 -9.07
CA LEU A 233 0.09 -7.39 -7.76
C LEU A 233 -1.25 -7.69 -7.09
N LEU A 234 -2.34 -7.73 -7.86
CA LEU A 234 -3.68 -8.06 -7.35
C LEU A 234 -3.78 -9.52 -6.90
N LEU A 235 -3.21 -10.46 -7.65
CA LEU A 235 -3.19 -11.87 -7.25
C LEU A 235 -2.32 -12.09 -6.01
N ARG A 236 -1.20 -11.38 -5.89
CA ARG A 236 -0.36 -11.39 -4.68
C ARG A 236 -1.10 -10.79 -3.48
N SER A 237 -1.85 -9.71 -3.66
CA SER A 237 -2.72 -9.15 -2.62
C SER A 237 -3.75 -10.19 -2.15
N ALA A 238 -4.45 -10.84 -3.08
CA ALA A 238 -5.45 -11.86 -2.77
C ALA A 238 -4.86 -13.07 -2.02
N GLU A 239 -3.67 -13.55 -2.43
CA GLU A 239 -2.94 -14.61 -1.71
C GLU A 239 -2.67 -14.21 -0.26
N LEU A 240 -2.20 -12.97 -0.04
CA LEU A 240 -1.89 -12.49 1.31
C LEU A 240 -3.15 -12.25 2.15
N LEU A 241 -4.28 -11.85 1.55
CA LEU A 241 -5.57 -11.78 2.25
C LEU A 241 -6.05 -13.15 2.72
N GLU A 242 -5.94 -14.19 1.89
CA GLU A 242 -6.28 -15.56 2.29
C GLU A 242 -5.37 -16.05 3.42
N ARG A 243 -4.06 -15.77 3.33
CA ARG A 243 -3.07 -16.12 4.34
C ARG A 243 -3.34 -15.41 5.67
N GLU A 244 -3.64 -14.11 5.63
CA GLU A 244 -4.03 -13.33 6.81
C GLU A 244 -5.29 -13.90 7.46
N ASN A 245 -6.33 -14.17 6.67
CA ASN A 245 -7.58 -14.76 7.15
C ASN A 245 -7.39 -16.17 7.74
N ALA A 246 -6.54 -17.00 7.14
CA ALA A 246 -6.20 -18.33 7.66
C ALA A 246 -5.45 -18.27 9.01
N GLY A 247 -4.78 -17.15 9.32
CA GLY A 247 -4.15 -16.89 10.62
C GLY A 247 -5.14 -16.59 11.75
N VAL A 248 -6.40 -16.25 11.42
CA VAL A 248 -7.43 -15.91 12.42
C VAL A 248 -8.09 -17.19 12.92
N LYS A 249 -7.80 -17.58 14.18
CA LYS A 249 -8.31 -18.83 14.78
C LYS A 249 -9.84 -18.89 14.88
N GLU A 250 -10.45 -17.77 15.25
CA GLU A 250 -11.91 -17.64 15.40
C GLU A 250 -12.34 -16.29 14.82
N PRO A 251 -12.52 -16.19 13.50
CA PRO A 251 -12.90 -14.93 12.89
C PRO A 251 -14.33 -14.57 13.29
N ASP A 252 -14.50 -13.35 13.79
CA ASP A 252 -15.83 -12.82 14.06
C ASP A 252 -16.54 -12.42 12.76
N LYS A 253 -17.86 -12.23 12.84
CA LYS A 253 -18.71 -11.83 11.71
C LYS A 253 -18.16 -10.63 10.93
N ARG A 254 -17.57 -9.64 11.60
CA ARG A 254 -17.06 -8.40 10.97
C ARG A 254 -15.75 -8.66 10.24
N SER A 255 -14.86 -9.45 10.83
CA SER A 255 -13.58 -9.83 10.24
C SER A 255 -13.77 -10.70 8.99
N GLU A 256 -14.68 -11.68 9.03
CA GLU A 256 -15.02 -12.50 7.85
C GLU A 256 -15.60 -11.63 6.72
N LEU A 257 -16.47 -10.66 7.05
CA LEU A 257 -17.03 -9.74 6.07
C LEU A 257 -15.96 -8.82 5.47
N LYS A 258 -15.03 -8.33 6.28
CA LYS A 258 -13.90 -7.51 5.81
C LYS A 258 -13.07 -8.29 4.81
N PHE A 259 -12.64 -9.50 5.18
CA PHE A 259 -11.92 -10.39 4.27
C PHE A 259 -12.70 -10.63 2.97
N ALA A 260 -13.97 -11.03 3.05
CA ALA A 260 -14.78 -11.31 1.87
C ALA A 260 -14.92 -10.10 0.92
N ARG A 261 -15.07 -8.90 1.47
CA ARG A 261 -15.15 -7.65 0.69
C ARG A 261 -13.82 -7.33 0.02
N ASP A 262 -12.72 -7.30 0.78
CA ASP A 262 -11.39 -6.96 0.28
C ASP A 262 -10.95 -7.98 -0.80
N PHE A 263 -11.20 -9.26 -0.55
CA PHE A 263 -10.86 -10.36 -1.46
C PHE A 263 -11.70 -10.34 -2.75
N SER A 264 -13.02 -10.17 -2.65
CA SER A 264 -13.90 -10.05 -3.81
C SER A 264 -13.58 -8.81 -4.63
N SER A 265 -13.29 -7.68 -3.97
CA SER A 265 -12.93 -6.43 -4.63
C SER A 265 -11.64 -6.59 -5.43
N THR A 266 -10.62 -7.21 -4.84
CA THR A 266 -9.30 -7.44 -5.44
C THR A 266 -9.38 -8.37 -6.65
N LEU A 267 -9.98 -9.56 -6.51
CA LEU A 267 -10.09 -10.53 -7.61
C LEU A 267 -11.11 -10.10 -8.67
N GLY A 268 -12.13 -9.34 -8.29
CA GLY A 268 -13.06 -8.71 -9.23
C GLY A 268 -12.34 -7.77 -10.17
N TYR A 269 -11.47 -6.89 -9.65
CA TYR A 269 -10.68 -5.98 -10.48
C TYR A 269 -9.63 -6.71 -11.32
N ALA A 270 -8.99 -7.75 -10.79
CA ALA A 270 -8.09 -8.60 -11.59
C ALA A 270 -8.81 -9.23 -12.80
N SER A 271 -10.07 -9.65 -12.60
CA SER A 271 -10.97 -10.11 -13.65
C SER A 271 -11.50 -9.00 -14.58
N GLU A 272 -11.25 -7.72 -14.31
CA GLU A 272 -11.57 -6.66 -15.29
C GLU A 272 -10.39 -6.42 -16.23
N ILE A 273 -9.16 -6.68 -15.75
CA ILE A 273 -7.92 -6.42 -16.49
C ILE A 273 -7.55 -7.57 -17.46
N ASP A 274 -7.73 -8.84 -17.08
CA ASP A 274 -7.36 -10.00 -17.92
C ASP A 274 -8.57 -10.84 -18.41
N PRO A 275 -9.20 -10.46 -19.55
CA PRO A 275 -10.35 -11.14 -20.13
C PRO A 275 -10.24 -12.66 -20.28
N GLY A 276 -9.03 -13.19 -20.43
CA GLY A 276 -8.77 -14.61 -20.67
C GLY A 276 -9.04 -15.49 -19.44
N THR A 277 -8.90 -14.94 -18.23
CA THR A 277 -9.06 -15.66 -16.96
C THR A 277 -10.24 -15.14 -16.11
N ASN A 278 -10.98 -14.15 -16.61
CA ASN A 278 -12.10 -13.47 -15.95
C ASN A 278 -13.00 -14.37 -15.10
N SER A 279 -13.51 -15.45 -15.71
CA SER A 279 -14.49 -16.29 -15.04
C SER A 279 -13.94 -17.04 -13.82
N ALA A 280 -12.65 -17.35 -13.78
CA ALA A 280 -12.04 -18.06 -12.66
C ALA A 280 -11.76 -17.13 -11.48
N HIS A 281 -11.18 -15.95 -11.74
CA HIS A 281 -10.90 -14.97 -10.69
C HIS A 281 -12.19 -14.41 -10.07
N ALA A 282 -13.19 -14.06 -10.89
CA ALA A 282 -14.47 -13.59 -10.38
C ALA A 282 -15.19 -14.65 -9.53
N ARG A 283 -15.23 -15.92 -9.96
CA ARG A 283 -15.84 -17.01 -9.18
C ARG A 283 -15.12 -17.24 -7.85
N ARG A 284 -13.78 -17.22 -7.86
CA ARG A 284 -13.00 -17.36 -6.62
C ARG A 284 -13.25 -16.18 -5.69
N GLY A 285 -13.27 -14.95 -6.21
CA GLY A 285 -13.47 -13.74 -5.42
C GLY A 285 -14.83 -13.64 -4.74
N VAL A 286 -15.90 -14.10 -5.39
CA VAL A 286 -17.27 -14.02 -4.86
C VAL A 286 -17.55 -15.07 -3.77
N LYS A 287 -16.86 -16.21 -3.80
CA LYS A 287 -17.14 -17.34 -2.91
C LYS A 287 -17.11 -16.98 -1.40
N PRO A 288 -16.10 -16.27 -0.86
CA PRO A 288 -16.13 -15.89 0.56
C PRO A 288 -17.33 -15.02 0.94
N LEU A 289 -17.84 -14.20 0.02
CA LEU A 289 -19.02 -13.37 0.26
C LEU A 289 -20.31 -14.21 0.23
N GLU A 290 -20.40 -15.21 -0.65
CA GLU A 290 -21.49 -16.19 -0.65
C GLU A 290 -21.51 -17.01 0.65
N ASP A 291 -20.36 -17.54 1.06
CA ASP A 291 -20.22 -18.31 2.30
C ASP A 291 -20.60 -17.47 3.53
N TRP A 292 -20.17 -16.20 3.57
CA TRP A 292 -20.53 -15.26 4.63
C TRP A 292 -22.04 -14.99 4.68
N LEU A 293 -22.67 -14.76 3.53
CA LEU A 293 -24.12 -14.55 3.44
C LEU A 293 -24.88 -15.78 3.94
N LEU A 294 -24.52 -16.97 3.46
CA LEU A 294 -25.15 -18.22 3.89
C LEU A 294 -25.08 -18.41 5.41
N LYS A 295 -23.98 -17.98 6.04
CA LYS A 295 -23.76 -18.09 7.49
C LYS A 295 -24.49 -17.01 8.29
N TYR A 296 -24.58 -15.77 7.79
CA TYR A 296 -24.98 -14.62 8.59
C TYR A 296 -26.19 -13.83 8.08
N GLU A 297 -26.79 -14.15 6.94
CA GLU A 297 -27.91 -13.40 6.33
C GLU A 297 -29.04 -13.13 7.33
N SER A 298 -29.49 -14.15 8.06
CA SER A 298 -30.58 -14.06 9.05
C SER A 298 -30.28 -13.19 10.27
N SER A 299 -29.00 -12.87 10.52
CA SER A 299 -28.53 -12.06 11.64
C SER A 299 -28.00 -10.68 11.21
N THR A 300 -28.11 -10.35 9.92
CA THR A 300 -27.56 -9.12 9.32
C THR A 300 -28.68 -8.15 8.98
N ASP A 301 -28.59 -6.92 9.48
CA ASP A 301 -29.50 -5.84 9.08
C ASP A 301 -29.35 -5.55 7.57
N GLU A 302 -30.46 -5.40 6.85
CA GLU A 302 -30.49 -5.05 5.41
C GLU A 302 -29.64 -3.81 5.08
N ARG A 303 -29.47 -2.86 6.03
CA ARG A 303 -28.61 -1.69 5.84
C ARG A 303 -27.12 -2.03 5.74
N GLN A 304 -26.68 -3.13 6.39
CA GLN A 304 -25.29 -3.61 6.31
C GLN A 304 -25.03 -4.40 5.01
N LEU A 305 -26.09 -4.91 4.37
CA LEU A 305 -26.07 -5.60 3.07
C LEU A 305 -26.10 -4.66 1.86
N GLN A 306 -26.35 -3.36 2.04
CA GLN A 306 -26.33 -2.38 0.93
C GLN A 306 -24.91 -2.04 0.44
N TYR A 307 -23.88 -2.25 1.25
CA TYR A 307 -22.50 -1.86 0.93
C TYR A 307 -21.66 -2.90 0.16
N PRO A 308 -21.81 -4.23 0.34
CA PRO A 308 -21.08 -5.22 -0.48
C PRO A 308 -21.64 -5.35 -1.91
N TRP A 309 -22.90 -4.97 -2.16
CA TRP A 309 -23.63 -5.27 -3.41
C TRP A 309 -24.16 -4.03 -4.14
N GLY A 310 -23.60 -2.84 -3.88
CA GLY A 310 -24.03 -1.56 -4.48
C GLY A 310 -23.91 -1.46 -6.01
N LEU A 311 -23.28 -2.44 -6.67
CA LEU A 311 -23.39 -2.63 -8.11
C LEU A 311 -24.60 -3.52 -8.42
N ARG A 312 -25.70 -2.87 -8.79
CA ARG A 312 -26.97 -3.41 -9.30
C ARG A 312 -26.80 -4.74 -10.06
N MET A 313 -26.97 -5.86 -9.37
CA MET A 313 -27.53 -7.07 -9.99
C MET A 313 -29.04 -6.97 -9.82
N GLY A 314 -29.71 -6.60 -10.92
CA GLY A 314 -31.16 -6.54 -11.02
C GLY A 314 -31.79 -7.90 -10.77
N VAL A 315 -31.98 -8.28 -9.51
CA VAL A 315 -32.88 -9.38 -9.15
C VAL A 315 -34.29 -8.81 -9.20
N SER A 316 -34.93 -8.97 -10.36
CA SER A 316 -36.36 -8.78 -10.53
C SER A 316 -37.08 -9.69 -9.52
N ARG A 317 -37.53 -9.11 -8.39
CA ARG A 317 -38.47 -9.77 -7.48
C ARG A 317 -39.77 -9.97 -8.26
N LYS A 318 -40.00 -11.17 -8.79
CA LYS A 318 -41.36 -11.63 -9.11
C LYS A 318 -42.17 -11.57 -7.82
N THR A 319 -43.15 -10.69 -7.81
CA THR A 319 -44.17 -10.57 -6.77
C THR A 319 -44.90 -11.91 -6.60
N PRO A 320 -45.17 -12.37 -5.35
CA PRO A 320 -46.05 -13.50 -5.16
C PRO A 320 -47.49 -13.07 -5.42
N ASN A 321 -48.14 -13.78 -6.35
CA ASN A 321 -49.57 -13.68 -6.64
C ASN A 321 -50.38 -13.87 -5.35
N LYS A 322 -51.13 -12.83 -4.94
CA LYS A 322 -52.19 -12.95 -3.93
C LYS A 322 -53.34 -13.77 -4.51
N ILE A 323 -53.59 -14.94 -3.92
CA ILE A 323 -54.82 -15.71 -4.11
C ILE A 323 -55.95 -14.98 -3.37
N PRO A 324 -57.07 -14.60 -4.01
CA PRO A 324 -58.19 -13.97 -3.32
C PRO A 324 -59.02 -15.02 -2.58
N MET A 325 -59.12 -14.89 -1.26
CA MET A 325 -60.08 -15.67 -0.46
C MET A 325 -61.51 -15.32 -0.86
N ARG A 326 -62.26 -16.36 -1.19
CA ARG A 326 -63.67 -16.36 -1.57
C ARG A 326 -64.53 -16.13 -0.32
N LYS A 327 -65.37 -15.09 -0.35
CA LYS A 327 -66.47 -14.87 0.62
C LYS A 327 -67.33 -16.13 0.75
N LYS A 328 -67.66 -16.53 1.98
CA LYS A 328 -68.86 -17.31 2.28
C LYS A 328 -69.76 -16.50 3.22
N ARG A 329 -71.05 -16.73 2.99
CA ARG A 329 -72.24 -15.96 3.36
C ARG A 329 -72.44 -15.75 4.85
#